data_AF-E1QYV2-F1
#
_entry.id   AF-E1QYV2-F1
#
_cell.length_a   1.000
_cell.length_b   1.000
_cell.length_c   1.000
_cell.angle_alpha   90.00
_cell.angle_beta   90.00
_cell.angle_gamma   90.00
#
_symmetry.space_group_name_H-M   'P 1'
#
loop_
_entity.id
_entity.type
_entity.pdbx_description
1 polymer ?
#
loop_
_entity_poly.entity_id
_entity_poly.type
_entity_poly.pdbx_seq_one_letter_code
_entity_poly.pdbx_strand_id
1 'polypeptide(L)'
;MADEDDKNVDRNASFSEFGWEFQTNAAIVLFIQRIEDASSVRVEGAHEDIEISLNDGTVVYAQAKARTGNEPGKGSTDRLDGALKTLADDIKQGNYRELIFVTNDDYPFGKSHDVSDLHGGGTLRFDELPDGVQNYIREKGAAHGIGDDAYPVMAVSVIGFYGDDRDTRHKHIRAAIQDLLSRLDLGRRGDVNDGLLRDQWGTMMQENAGTLDTDITLSKEDFVWPVIVMLCKVDTDDKDFERFDEEDVQDAVREYGSIINYHTQKFEFVTKVSTDFDRYLADNSGGRKEVRTRYIDERWGDYVDILGLGEIGDGETREIVAKLIMRKVLRREDVIKRVKDGVNLGN
;
A
#
# COMPACT_ATOMS: atom_id res chain seq x y z
N MET A 1 -44.08 37.52 11.42
CA MET A 1 -44.04 36.61 10.26
C MET A 1 -42.76 36.91 9.50
N ALA A 2 -41.68 36.29 9.95
CA ALA A 2 -40.39 36.17 9.30
C ALA A 2 -39.58 35.27 10.22
N ASP A 3 -39.45 34.00 9.84
CA ASP A 3 -38.40 33.10 10.30
C ASP A 3 -38.41 31.94 9.31
N GLU A 4 -37.37 31.89 8.49
CA GLU A 4 -36.83 30.64 7.99
C GLU A 4 -35.37 30.91 7.62
N ASP A 5 -34.51 30.63 8.59
CA ASP A 5 -33.08 30.43 8.38
C ASP A 5 -32.89 29.29 7.37
N ASP A 6 -32.52 29.65 6.15
CA ASP A 6 -32.04 28.72 5.14
C ASP A 6 -30.67 28.19 5.60
N LYS A 7 -30.69 27.02 6.25
CA LYS A 7 -29.50 26.20 6.48
C LYS A 7 -28.93 25.84 5.11
N ASN A 8 -27.91 26.59 4.70
CA ASN A 8 -27.12 26.32 3.51
C ASN A 8 -26.52 24.90 3.65
N VAL A 9 -27.18 23.93 3.04
CA VAL A 9 -26.72 22.54 2.95
C VAL A 9 -25.52 22.56 2.00
N ASP A 10 -24.33 22.37 2.53
CA ASP A 10 -23.10 22.26 1.75
C ASP A 10 -23.16 20.95 0.94
N ARG A 11 -23.56 21.06 -0.33
CA ARG A 11 -23.71 19.93 -1.28
C ARG A 11 -22.42 19.62 -2.03
N ASN A 12 -21.29 20.19 -1.61
CA ASN A 12 -20.04 20.02 -2.32
C ASN A 12 -19.39 18.66 -1.99
N ALA A 13 -19.49 17.72 -2.93
CA ALA A 13 -18.92 16.38 -2.81
C ALA A 13 -17.38 16.38 -2.68
N SER A 14 -16.69 17.48 -3.00
CA SER A 14 -15.23 17.57 -2.91
C SER A 14 -14.70 17.40 -1.47
N PHE A 15 -15.48 17.76 -0.46
CA PHE A 15 -15.09 17.55 0.95
C PHE A 15 -15.11 16.07 1.32
N SER A 16 -16.12 15.34 0.82
CA SER A 16 -16.19 13.89 0.97
C SER A 16 -15.02 13.25 0.24
N GLU A 17 -14.81 13.57 -1.03
CA GLU A 17 -13.72 13.04 -1.87
C GLU A 17 -12.33 13.28 -1.25
N PHE A 18 -12.09 14.45 -0.64
CA PHE A 18 -10.85 14.71 0.09
C PHE A 18 -10.66 13.80 1.30
N GLY A 19 -11.72 13.56 2.09
CA GLY A 19 -11.68 12.65 3.22
C GLY A 19 -11.36 11.22 2.79
N TRP A 20 -12.03 10.74 1.73
CA TRP A 20 -11.79 9.44 1.12
C TRP A 20 -10.35 9.28 0.61
N GLU A 21 -9.83 10.29 -0.10
CA GLU A 21 -8.46 10.29 -0.57
C GLU A 21 -7.48 10.25 0.62
N PHE A 22 -7.72 11.03 1.68
CA PHE A 22 -6.89 11.01 2.88
C PHE A 22 -6.87 9.63 3.56
N GLN A 23 -8.03 9.02 3.76
CA GLN A 23 -8.17 7.70 4.38
C GLN A 23 -7.40 6.63 3.59
N THR A 24 -7.57 6.60 2.27
CA THR A 24 -6.82 5.70 1.39
C THR A 24 -5.29 5.88 1.55
N ASN A 25 -4.84 7.13 1.58
CA ASN A 25 -3.43 7.46 1.72
C ASN A 25 -2.89 7.12 3.13
N ALA A 26 -3.70 7.31 4.17
CA ALA A 26 -3.38 6.90 5.53
C ALA A 26 -3.22 5.37 5.62
N ALA A 27 -4.09 4.60 4.97
CA ALA A 27 -4.00 3.14 4.93
C ALA A 27 -2.68 2.67 4.32
N ILE A 28 -2.23 3.29 3.21
CA ILE A 28 -0.92 3.00 2.60
C ILE A 28 0.21 3.22 3.61
N VAL A 29 0.24 4.37 4.27
CA VAL A 29 1.31 4.70 5.24
C VAL A 29 1.29 3.72 6.42
N LEU A 30 0.12 3.47 7.02
CA LEU A 30 0.00 2.56 8.16
C LEU A 30 0.37 1.12 7.82
N PHE A 31 0.00 0.66 6.62
CA PHE A 31 0.34 -0.68 6.14
C PHE A 31 1.84 -0.81 5.88
N ILE A 32 2.48 0.19 5.28
CA ILE A 32 3.96 0.23 5.11
C ILE A 32 4.71 0.17 6.45
N GLN A 33 4.20 0.87 7.47
CA GLN A 33 4.79 0.89 8.81
C GLN A 33 4.69 -0.48 9.51
N ARG A 34 3.71 -1.29 9.14
CA ARG A 34 3.43 -2.61 9.75
C ARG A 34 3.70 -3.77 8.79
N ILE A 35 4.33 -3.52 7.65
CA ILE A 35 4.38 -4.47 6.53
C ILE A 35 5.03 -5.80 6.88
N GLU A 36 5.94 -5.82 7.86
CA GLU A 36 6.58 -7.04 8.35
C GLU A 36 5.60 -7.97 9.09
N ASP A 37 4.72 -7.40 9.92
CA ASP A 37 3.77 -8.14 10.77
C ASP A 37 2.38 -8.27 10.13
N ALA A 38 2.03 -7.42 9.18
CA ALA A 38 0.73 -7.42 8.54
C ALA A 38 0.52 -8.64 7.63
N SER A 39 -0.74 -9.02 7.40
CA SER A 39 -1.15 -10.05 6.45
C SER A 39 -2.02 -9.46 5.34
N SER A 40 -2.93 -8.54 5.69
CA SER A 40 -3.77 -7.80 4.75
C SER A 40 -4.25 -6.47 5.33
N VAL A 41 -4.84 -5.64 4.48
CA VAL A 41 -5.45 -4.36 4.84
C VAL A 41 -6.82 -4.23 4.20
N ARG A 42 -7.74 -3.60 4.92
CA ARG A 42 -9.07 -3.24 4.47
C ARG A 42 -9.31 -1.76 4.72
N VAL A 43 -9.69 -1.02 3.68
CA VAL A 43 -10.23 0.35 3.80
C VAL A 43 -11.75 0.26 3.74
N GLU A 44 -12.45 1.02 4.58
CA GLU A 44 -13.89 0.80 4.88
C GLU A 44 -14.11 -0.65 5.30
N GLY A 45 -13.54 -0.99 6.45
CA GLY A 45 -13.73 -2.29 7.08
C GLY A 45 -15.11 -2.45 7.69
N ALA A 46 -15.35 -3.64 8.24
CA ALA A 46 -16.63 -3.95 8.88
C ALA A 46 -16.83 -3.14 10.17
N HIS A 47 -15.74 -2.69 10.77
CA HIS A 47 -15.69 -2.06 12.09
C HIS A 47 -15.12 -0.65 12.05
N GLU A 48 -14.07 -0.40 11.25
CA GLU A 48 -13.39 0.89 11.21
C GLU A 48 -12.93 1.30 9.81
N ASP A 49 -12.63 2.59 9.63
CA ASP A 49 -12.14 3.18 8.39
C ASP A 49 -10.97 2.41 7.76
N ILE A 50 -10.05 1.92 8.60
CA ILE A 50 -8.86 1.17 8.18
C ILE A 50 -8.64 0.03 9.18
N GLU A 51 -8.59 -1.20 8.66
CA GLU A 51 -8.30 -2.41 9.42
C GLU A 51 -7.09 -3.11 8.82
N ILE A 52 -6.04 -3.33 9.62
CA ILE A 52 -4.87 -4.10 9.19
C ILE A 52 -4.87 -5.40 9.98
N SER A 53 -5.10 -6.51 9.28
CA SER A 53 -4.96 -7.84 9.84
C SER A 53 -3.48 -8.18 9.97
N LEU A 54 -3.09 -8.77 11.10
CA LEU A 54 -1.72 -9.18 11.38
C LEU A 54 -1.57 -10.70 11.32
N ASN A 55 -0.34 -11.17 11.16
CA ASN A 55 -0.01 -12.59 11.06
C ASN A 55 -0.31 -13.38 12.34
N ASP A 56 -0.41 -12.72 13.49
CA ASP A 56 -0.79 -13.34 14.77
C ASP A 56 -2.32 -13.43 14.98
N GLY A 57 -3.11 -12.96 14.01
CA GLY A 57 -4.58 -12.96 14.04
C GLY A 57 -5.18 -11.75 14.75
N THR A 58 -4.36 -10.82 15.27
CA THR A 58 -4.84 -9.55 15.81
C THR A 58 -5.01 -8.50 14.71
N VAL A 59 -5.72 -7.41 15.04
CA VAL A 59 -6.05 -6.33 14.11
C VAL A 59 -5.54 -4.99 14.63
N VAL A 60 -5.05 -4.15 13.73
CA VAL A 60 -4.88 -2.72 13.99
C VAL A 60 -6.09 -1.99 13.45
N TYR A 61 -6.83 -1.33 14.34
CA TYR A 61 -7.97 -0.48 13.99
C TYR A 61 -7.52 0.98 13.95
N ALA A 62 -7.85 1.70 12.88
CA ALA A 62 -7.46 3.08 12.72
C ALA A 62 -8.58 3.94 12.13
N GLN A 63 -9.06 4.92 12.90
CA GLN A 63 -10.00 5.92 12.43
C GLN A 63 -9.25 7.09 11.78
N ALA A 64 -9.56 7.39 10.52
CA ALA A 64 -9.01 8.54 9.80
C ALA A 64 -9.99 9.73 9.82
N LYS A 65 -9.60 10.85 10.43
CA LYS A 65 -10.37 12.11 10.34
C LYS A 65 -9.54 13.22 9.73
N ALA A 66 -9.89 13.60 8.50
CA ALA A 66 -9.25 14.69 7.78
C ALA A 66 -9.78 16.08 8.20
N ARG A 67 -8.89 17.05 8.30
CA ARG A 67 -9.17 18.49 8.25
C ARG A 67 -9.15 18.92 6.78
N THR A 68 -10.27 19.46 6.31
CA THR A 68 -10.45 19.91 4.92
C THR A 68 -10.16 21.40 4.70
N GLY A 69 -10.31 22.23 5.74
CA GLY A 69 -10.08 23.68 5.67
C GLY A 69 -8.65 24.07 6.03
N ASN A 70 -8.20 25.26 5.62
CA ASN A 70 -6.83 25.75 5.81
C ASN A 70 -6.48 26.27 7.22
N GLU A 71 -7.35 26.07 8.22
CA GLU A 71 -7.15 26.56 9.59
C GLU A 71 -6.76 25.38 10.52
N PRO A 72 -5.46 25.18 10.83
CA PRO A 72 -5.02 24.12 11.74
C PRO A 72 -5.74 24.20 13.10
N GLY A 73 -6.05 23.03 13.66
CA GLY A 73 -6.74 22.86 14.93
C GLY A 73 -8.25 23.11 14.92
N LYS A 74 -8.83 23.66 13.84
CA LYS A 74 -10.28 23.91 13.78
C LYS A 74 -11.08 22.61 13.69
N GLY A 75 -11.92 22.35 14.68
CA GLY A 75 -12.73 21.14 14.78
C GLY A 75 -11.91 19.87 15.12
N SER A 76 -10.65 20.02 15.53
CA SER A 76 -9.78 18.91 15.94
C SER A 76 -10.36 18.13 17.12
N THR A 77 -10.91 18.85 18.11
CA THR A 77 -11.55 18.26 19.30
C THR A 77 -12.75 17.39 18.96
N ASP A 78 -13.51 17.77 17.92
CA ASP A 78 -14.68 17.04 17.45
C ASP A 78 -14.25 15.81 16.63
N ARG A 79 -13.18 15.94 15.83
CA ARG A 79 -12.57 14.83 15.11
C ARG A 79 -12.00 13.77 16.07
N LEU A 80 -11.28 14.20 17.11
CA LEU A 80 -10.78 13.32 18.16
C LEU A 80 -11.94 12.62 18.88
N ASP A 81 -12.98 13.38 19.25
CA ASP A 81 -14.16 12.82 19.91
C ASP A 81 -14.84 11.74 19.06
N GLY A 82 -15.04 12.04 17.77
CA GLY A 82 -15.60 11.10 16.81
C GLY A 82 -14.74 9.85 16.63
N ALA A 83 -13.42 9.98 16.61
CA ALA A 83 -12.50 8.85 16.51
C ALA A 83 -12.49 7.98 17.78
N LEU A 84 -12.50 8.59 18.96
CA LEU A 84 -12.58 7.83 20.20
C LEU A 84 -13.90 7.07 20.31
N LYS A 85 -14.99 7.62 19.77
CA LYS A 85 -16.29 6.97 19.76
C LYS A 85 -16.29 5.66 18.97
N THR A 86 -15.72 5.62 17.76
CA THR A 86 -15.70 4.41 16.93
C THR A 86 -14.67 3.40 17.44
N LEU A 87 -13.49 3.87 17.85
CA LEU A 87 -12.47 3.02 18.46
C LEU A 87 -12.99 2.35 19.76
N ALA A 88 -13.91 3.00 20.48
CA ALA A 88 -14.59 2.39 21.62
C ALA A 88 -15.49 1.20 21.23
N ASP A 89 -16.05 1.21 20.02
CA ASP A 89 -16.79 0.07 19.46
C ASP A 89 -15.82 -1.05 19.02
N ASP A 90 -14.66 -0.72 18.46
CA ASP A 90 -13.63 -1.69 18.05
C ASP A 90 -13.03 -2.45 19.24
N ILE A 91 -12.85 -1.78 20.38
CA ILE A 91 -12.40 -2.42 21.62
C ILE A 91 -13.30 -3.61 21.99
N LYS A 92 -14.59 -3.57 21.65
CA LYS A 92 -15.54 -4.64 21.96
C LYS A 92 -15.32 -5.90 21.12
N GLN A 93 -14.58 -5.82 20.01
CA GLN A 93 -14.20 -6.99 19.21
C GLN A 93 -13.16 -7.85 19.94
N GLY A 94 -12.32 -7.23 20.78
CA GLY A 94 -11.37 -7.93 21.67
C GLY A 94 -10.16 -8.57 20.98
N ASN A 95 -10.01 -8.44 19.66
CA ASN A 95 -8.90 -8.96 18.85
C ASN A 95 -7.96 -7.85 18.35
N TYR A 96 -7.91 -6.70 19.02
CA TYR A 96 -7.08 -5.57 18.62
C TYR A 96 -5.66 -5.64 19.21
N ARG A 97 -4.66 -5.23 18.43
CA ARG A 97 -3.27 -5.00 18.89
C ARG A 97 -2.94 -3.52 19.05
N GLU A 98 -3.49 -2.67 18.19
CA GLU A 98 -3.29 -1.22 18.22
C GLU A 98 -4.60 -0.51 17.83
N LEU A 99 -4.81 0.67 18.41
CA LEU A 99 -5.95 1.55 18.16
C LEU A 99 -5.41 2.93 17.79
N ILE A 100 -5.70 3.43 16.58
CA ILE A 100 -5.01 4.61 16.05
C ILE A 100 -5.99 5.69 15.65
N PHE A 101 -5.81 6.88 16.21
CA PHE A 101 -6.42 8.10 15.66
C PHE A 101 -5.49 8.71 14.61
N VAL A 102 -5.95 8.80 13.36
CA VAL A 102 -5.17 9.34 12.24
C VAL A 102 -5.76 10.66 11.77
N THR A 103 -4.91 11.68 11.59
CA THR A 103 -5.35 12.98 11.07
C THR A 103 -4.26 13.67 10.24
N ASN A 104 -4.61 14.69 9.48
CA ASN A 104 -3.68 15.58 8.77
C ASN A 104 -3.55 16.96 9.46
N ASP A 105 -4.08 17.07 10.67
CA ASP A 105 -4.06 18.29 11.47
C ASP A 105 -2.88 18.26 12.46
N ASP A 106 -2.01 19.28 12.40
CA ASP A 106 -0.87 19.42 13.32
C ASP A 106 -1.31 19.61 14.78
N TYR A 107 -2.58 19.95 15.02
CA TYR A 107 -3.17 20.09 16.36
C TYR A 107 -4.25 19.02 16.60
N PRO A 108 -3.90 17.72 16.68
CA PRO A 108 -4.88 16.64 16.79
C PRO A 108 -5.77 16.73 18.03
N PHE A 109 -5.29 17.37 19.10
CA PHE A 109 -5.99 17.55 20.37
C PHE A 109 -6.55 18.98 20.58
N GLY A 110 -6.44 19.82 19.55
CA GLY A 110 -6.74 21.25 19.62
C GLY A 110 -5.58 22.10 20.12
N LYS A 111 -5.62 23.40 19.79
CA LYS A 111 -4.52 24.35 20.04
C LYS A 111 -4.16 24.53 21.51
N SER A 112 -5.07 24.22 22.43
CA SER A 112 -4.81 24.29 23.88
C SER A 112 -4.04 23.07 24.41
N HIS A 113 -3.98 21.98 23.64
CA HIS A 113 -3.30 20.73 23.96
C HIS A 113 -2.27 20.41 22.89
N ASP A 114 -1.46 21.42 22.55
CA ASP A 114 -0.48 21.32 21.47
C ASP A 114 0.64 20.33 21.81
N VAL A 115 1.03 19.52 20.83
CA VAL A 115 2.13 18.56 20.91
C VAL A 115 3.00 18.81 19.68
N SER A 116 4.03 19.64 19.85
CA SER A 116 4.90 20.10 18.75
C SER A 116 5.56 18.96 17.98
N ASP A 117 5.80 17.83 18.63
CA ASP A 117 6.45 16.66 18.02
C ASP A 117 5.57 15.97 16.96
N LEU A 118 4.28 16.29 16.91
CA LEU A 118 3.35 15.84 15.87
C LEU A 118 3.24 16.81 14.69
N HIS A 119 3.83 18.02 14.78
CA HIS A 119 3.76 19.01 13.71
C HIS A 119 4.56 18.57 12.49
N GLY A 120 3.95 18.67 11.31
CA GLY A 120 4.58 18.18 10.08
C GLY A 120 4.57 16.65 9.97
N GLY A 121 3.83 15.96 10.85
CA GLY A 121 3.62 14.54 10.81
C GLY A 121 4.49 13.74 11.76
N GLY A 122 4.01 12.54 12.11
CA GLY A 122 4.62 11.67 13.10
C GLY A 122 3.59 10.78 13.76
N THR A 123 4.05 9.75 14.46
CA THR A 123 3.20 8.87 15.25
C THR A 123 3.73 8.84 16.67
N LEU A 124 2.87 9.11 17.65
CA LEU A 124 3.19 8.95 19.07
C LEU A 124 2.21 7.95 19.66
N ARG A 125 2.74 6.99 20.42
CA ARG A 125 1.93 6.17 21.30
C ARG A 125 1.40 7.01 22.45
N PHE A 126 0.31 6.55 23.04
CA PHE A 126 -0.33 7.25 24.14
C PHE A 126 0.62 7.52 25.33
N ASP A 127 1.52 6.57 25.64
CA ASP A 127 2.51 6.70 26.72
C ASP A 127 3.63 7.72 26.42
N GLU A 128 3.81 8.10 25.16
CA GLU A 128 4.75 9.13 24.72
C GLU A 128 4.14 10.55 24.76
N LEU A 129 2.82 10.66 24.91
CA LEU A 129 2.12 11.95 24.98
C LEU A 129 2.35 12.63 26.34
N PRO A 130 2.38 13.98 26.41
CA PRO A 130 2.43 14.69 27.68
C PRO A 130 1.27 14.33 28.61
N ASP A 131 1.49 14.28 29.93
CA ASP A 131 0.49 13.91 30.93
C ASP A 131 -0.84 14.68 30.79
N GLY A 132 -0.76 15.98 30.49
CA GLY A 132 -1.94 16.82 30.27
C GLY A 132 -2.79 16.36 29.09
N VAL A 133 -2.14 15.91 28.01
CA VAL A 133 -2.80 15.38 26.82
C VAL A 133 -3.34 13.97 27.07
N GLN A 134 -2.58 13.12 27.77
CA GLN A 134 -3.06 11.81 28.20
C GLN A 134 -4.34 11.94 29.02
N ASN A 135 -4.38 12.86 30.00
CA ASN A 135 -5.56 13.12 30.81
C ASN A 135 -6.75 13.63 29.99
N TYR A 136 -6.49 14.51 29.02
CA TYR A 136 -7.51 15.00 28.11
C TYR A 136 -8.14 13.88 27.26
N ILE A 137 -7.31 12.98 26.73
CA ILE A 137 -7.78 11.80 25.97
C ILE A 137 -8.55 10.84 26.89
N ARG A 138 -8.08 10.63 28.13
CA ARG A 138 -8.80 9.78 29.11
C ARG A 138 -10.18 10.33 29.42
N GLU A 139 -10.30 11.63 29.68
CA GLU A 139 -11.57 12.29 29.95
C GLU A 139 -12.57 12.09 28.79
N LYS A 140 -12.12 12.33 27.56
CA LYS A 140 -12.94 12.12 26.36
C LYS A 140 -13.27 10.66 26.11
N GLY A 141 -12.30 9.75 26.24
CA GLY A 141 -12.49 8.33 26.02
C GLY A 141 -13.44 7.70 27.04
N ALA A 142 -13.37 8.13 28.30
CA ALA A 142 -14.28 7.68 29.36
C ALA A 142 -15.75 7.99 29.03
N ALA A 143 -16.03 9.10 28.33
CA ALA A 143 -17.38 9.44 27.88
C ALA A 143 -17.95 8.43 26.87
N HIS A 144 -17.08 7.70 26.16
CA HIS A 144 -17.43 6.63 25.22
C HIS A 144 -17.26 5.22 25.80
N GLY A 145 -16.85 5.11 27.07
CA GLY A 145 -16.68 3.83 27.76
C GLY A 145 -15.33 3.13 27.53
N ILE A 146 -14.31 3.86 27.08
CA ILE A 146 -12.95 3.34 26.93
C ILE A 146 -12.34 3.10 28.32
N GLY A 147 -11.85 1.89 28.55
CA GLY A 147 -11.17 1.49 29.79
C GLY A 147 -9.69 1.84 29.82
N ASP A 148 -9.10 1.90 31.02
CA ASP A 148 -7.69 2.25 31.22
C ASP A 148 -6.71 1.26 30.55
N ASP A 149 -7.16 0.03 30.34
CA ASP A 149 -6.43 -1.06 29.70
C ASP A 149 -6.27 -0.91 28.18
N ALA A 150 -7.09 -0.07 27.53
CA ALA A 150 -7.00 0.18 26.09
C ALA A 150 -5.96 1.25 25.73
N TYR A 151 -5.69 2.22 26.62
CA TYR A 151 -4.76 3.32 26.32
C TYR A 151 -3.31 2.89 26.01
N PRO A 152 -2.71 1.86 26.64
CA PRO A 152 -1.35 1.44 26.33
C PRO A 152 -1.11 1.02 24.87
N VAL A 153 -2.17 0.64 24.15
CA VAL A 153 -2.11 0.27 22.72
C VAL A 153 -2.67 1.36 21.79
N MET A 154 -3.05 2.51 22.35
CA MET A 154 -3.50 3.66 21.57
C MET A 154 -2.32 4.46 21.02
N ALA A 155 -2.49 4.98 19.81
CA ALA A 155 -1.57 5.90 19.18
C ALA A 155 -2.30 7.02 18.43
N VAL A 156 -1.58 8.11 18.21
CA VAL A 156 -2.02 9.21 17.36
C VAL A 156 -1.02 9.39 16.25
N SER A 157 -1.52 9.42 15.01
CA SER A 157 -0.70 9.54 13.81
C SER A 157 -1.12 10.77 13.01
N VAL A 158 -0.20 11.71 12.86
CA VAL A 158 -0.35 12.86 11.96
C VAL A 158 0.32 12.55 10.63
N ILE A 159 -0.44 12.59 9.54
CA ILE A 159 0.04 12.36 8.18
C ILE A 159 -0.29 13.61 7.36
N GLY A 160 0.74 14.36 6.96
CA GLY A 160 0.56 15.58 6.18
C GLY A 160 -0.14 15.31 4.85
N PHE A 161 -1.31 15.93 4.66
CA PHE A 161 -2.14 15.81 3.47
C PHE A 161 -2.96 17.08 3.31
N TYR A 162 -2.49 18.03 2.49
CA TYR A 162 -3.09 19.35 2.37
C TYR A 162 -2.70 20.01 1.05
N GLY A 163 -3.45 21.05 0.68
CA GLY A 163 -3.22 21.83 -0.54
C GLY A 163 -3.79 21.18 -1.80
N ASP A 164 -3.90 22.00 -2.85
CA ASP A 164 -4.43 21.59 -4.16
C ASP A 164 -3.36 20.97 -5.07
N ASP A 165 -2.10 21.32 -4.83
CA ASP A 165 -0.96 20.77 -5.53
C ASP A 165 -0.71 19.31 -5.11
N ARG A 166 -0.72 18.39 -6.08
CA ARG A 166 -0.58 16.94 -5.84
C ARG A 166 0.76 16.59 -5.19
N ASP A 167 1.85 17.23 -5.60
CA ASP A 167 3.18 16.95 -5.03
C ASP A 167 3.23 17.33 -3.55
N THR A 168 2.65 18.47 -3.18
CA THR A 168 2.50 18.90 -1.78
C THR A 168 1.59 17.95 -1.01
N ARG A 169 0.42 17.62 -1.58
CA ARG A 169 -0.60 16.77 -0.95
C ARG A 169 -0.09 15.36 -0.65
N HIS A 170 0.66 14.76 -1.58
CA HIS A 170 1.13 13.38 -1.46
C HIS A 170 2.55 13.26 -0.89
N LYS A 171 3.18 14.36 -0.49
CA LYS A 171 4.58 14.39 -0.03
C LYS A 171 4.89 13.37 1.07
N HIS A 172 4.06 13.30 2.11
CA HIS A 172 4.31 12.40 3.24
C HIS A 172 4.11 10.94 2.87
N ILE A 173 3.13 10.65 2.00
CA ILE A 173 2.90 9.31 1.49
C ILE A 173 4.10 8.87 0.65
N ARG A 174 4.53 9.71 -0.31
CA ARG A 174 5.73 9.43 -1.13
C ARG A 174 6.97 9.22 -0.27
N ALA A 175 7.13 9.97 0.82
CA ALA A 175 8.23 9.77 1.77
C ALA A 175 8.18 8.38 2.44
N ALA A 176 6.99 7.91 2.87
CA ALA A 176 6.83 6.57 3.42
C ALA A 176 7.14 5.47 2.39
N ILE A 177 6.75 5.67 1.13
CA ILE A 177 7.09 4.76 0.03
C ILE A 177 8.61 4.74 -0.20
N GLN A 178 9.25 5.90 -0.25
CA GLN A 178 10.71 6.01 -0.43
C GLN A 178 11.47 5.37 0.74
N ASP A 179 10.97 5.50 1.97
CA ASP A 179 11.54 4.83 3.14
C ASP A 179 11.46 3.31 2.98
N LEU A 180 10.29 2.76 2.62
CA LEU A 180 10.15 1.33 2.33
C LEU A 180 11.12 0.87 1.23
N LEU A 181 11.16 1.57 0.10
CA LEU A 181 12.07 1.22 -1.00
C LEU A 181 13.54 1.29 -0.57
N SER A 182 13.89 2.23 0.31
CA SER A 182 15.23 2.33 0.89
C SER A 182 15.55 1.16 1.83
N ARG A 183 14.60 0.77 2.69
CA ARG A 183 14.71 -0.42 3.57
C ARG A 183 14.91 -1.71 2.78
N LEU A 184 14.32 -1.80 1.59
CA LEU A 184 14.45 -2.94 0.68
C LEU A 184 15.71 -2.89 -0.22
N ASP A 185 16.61 -1.92 -0.02
CA ASP A 185 17.79 -1.66 -0.88
C ASP A 185 17.42 -1.45 -2.37
N LEU A 186 16.25 -0.85 -2.61
CA LEU A 186 15.75 -0.46 -3.93
C LEU A 186 15.90 1.05 -4.20
N GLY A 187 16.45 1.80 -3.25
CA GLY A 187 16.59 3.27 -3.31
C GLY A 187 17.60 3.80 -4.33
N ARG A 188 18.17 2.95 -5.20
CA ARG A 188 19.02 3.41 -6.31
C ARG A 188 18.14 4.09 -7.37
N ARG A 189 18.49 5.33 -7.76
CA ARG A 189 17.72 6.13 -8.73
C ARG A 189 17.39 5.31 -9.97
N GLY A 190 16.09 5.12 -10.22
CA GLY A 190 15.55 4.63 -11.50
C GLY A 190 14.94 3.22 -11.47
N ASP A 191 15.11 2.43 -10.41
CA ASP A 191 14.59 1.05 -10.39
C ASP A 191 13.07 0.98 -10.10
N VAL A 192 12.51 1.90 -9.28
CA VAL A 192 11.07 1.96 -8.94
C VAL A 192 10.62 3.42 -8.89
N ASN A 193 9.50 3.74 -9.54
CA ASN A 193 8.92 5.10 -9.51
C ASN A 193 7.91 5.19 -8.35
N ASP A 194 8.26 5.94 -7.31
CA ASP A 194 7.46 6.10 -6.10
C ASP A 194 6.10 6.78 -6.37
N GLY A 195 6.04 7.71 -7.33
CA GLY A 195 4.79 8.36 -7.73
C GLY A 195 3.81 7.40 -8.39
N LEU A 196 4.30 6.60 -9.35
CA LEU A 196 3.50 5.57 -10.01
C LEU A 196 3.06 4.49 -9.02
N LEU A 197 3.93 4.13 -8.07
CA LEU A 197 3.63 3.14 -7.05
C LEU A 197 2.54 3.64 -6.09
N ARG A 198 2.59 4.93 -5.71
CA ARG A 198 1.53 5.59 -4.94
C ARG A 198 0.21 5.58 -5.70
N ASP A 199 0.22 5.91 -6.99
CA ASP A 199 -1.00 5.90 -7.82
C ASP A 199 -1.60 4.48 -7.89
N GLN A 200 -0.79 3.45 -8.11
CA GLN A 200 -1.25 2.06 -8.17
C GLN A 200 -1.83 1.59 -6.83
N TRP A 201 -1.13 1.81 -5.72
CA TRP A 201 -1.66 1.47 -4.40
C TRP A 201 -2.91 2.27 -4.05
N GLY A 202 -2.99 3.53 -4.46
CA GLY A 202 -4.19 4.35 -4.31
C GLY A 202 -5.38 3.73 -5.02
N THR A 203 -5.23 3.31 -6.28
CA THR A 203 -6.30 2.63 -7.03
C THR A 203 -6.72 1.33 -6.35
N MET A 204 -5.76 0.49 -5.96
CA MET A 204 -6.05 -0.80 -5.31
C MET A 204 -6.82 -0.63 -3.99
N MET A 205 -6.45 0.37 -3.19
CA MET A 205 -7.14 0.70 -1.93
C MET A 205 -8.54 1.28 -2.18
N GLN A 206 -8.72 2.09 -3.23
CA GLN A 206 -10.04 2.61 -3.62
C GLN A 206 -10.98 1.50 -4.09
N GLU A 207 -10.47 0.56 -4.89
CA GLU A 207 -11.23 -0.63 -5.32
C GLU A 207 -11.61 -1.50 -4.12
N ASN A 208 -10.68 -1.67 -3.17
CA ASN A 208 -10.93 -2.35 -1.92
C ASN A 208 -12.05 -1.66 -1.11
N ALA A 209 -11.96 -0.34 -0.90
CA ALA A 209 -12.98 0.44 -0.19
C ALA A 209 -14.36 0.40 -0.87
N GLY A 210 -14.40 0.40 -2.21
CA GLY A 210 -15.63 0.35 -2.99
C GLY A 210 -16.33 -1.02 -3.01
N THR A 211 -15.66 -2.07 -2.53
CA THR A 211 -16.19 -3.44 -2.52
C THR A 211 -17.13 -3.64 -1.34
N LEU A 212 -18.41 -3.96 -1.61
CA LEU A 212 -19.45 -4.12 -0.56
C LEU A 212 -19.17 -5.28 0.40
N ASP A 213 -18.48 -6.31 -0.06
CA ASP A 213 -18.05 -7.42 0.77
C ASP A 213 -16.78 -7.02 1.54
N THR A 214 -16.92 -6.85 2.85
CA THR A 214 -15.83 -6.42 3.74
C THR A 214 -14.81 -7.52 4.01
N ASP A 215 -15.12 -8.78 3.70
CA ASP A 215 -14.18 -9.90 3.83
C ASP A 215 -13.12 -9.87 2.70
N ILE A 216 -13.39 -9.14 1.62
CA ILE A 216 -12.42 -8.91 0.55
C ILE A 216 -11.41 -7.86 1.03
N THR A 217 -10.18 -8.31 1.25
CA THR A 217 -9.06 -7.49 1.74
C THR A 217 -7.96 -7.41 0.68
N LEU A 218 -7.10 -6.40 0.79
CA LEU A 218 -5.87 -6.32 0.02
C LEU A 218 -4.76 -7.05 0.77
N SER A 219 -4.25 -8.16 0.22
CA SER A 219 -3.20 -8.93 0.89
C SER A 219 -1.83 -8.23 0.83
N LYS A 220 -0.90 -8.62 1.71
CA LYS A 220 0.52 -8.22 1.62
C LYS A 220 1.11 -8.57 0.26
N GLU A 221 0.75 -9.74 -0.28
CA GLU A 221 1.21 -10.20 -1.59
C GLU A 221 0.78 -9.22 -2.68
N ASP A 222 -0.50 -8.86 -2.71
CA ASP A 222 -1.04 -7.90 -3.67
C ASP A 222 -0.36 -6.55 -3.53
N PHE A 223 -0.13 -6.07 -2.30
CA PHE A 223 0.51 -4.79 -2.04
C PHE A 223 1.99 -4.75 -2.47
N VAL A 224 2.76 -5.82 -2.23
CA VAL A 224 4.19 -5.89 -2.59
C VAL A 224 4.38 -6.08 -4.09
N TRP A 225 3.40 -6.70 -4.75
CA TRP A 225 3.48 -7.08 -6.15
C TRP A 225 3.81 -5.93 -7.13
N PRO A 226 3.16 -4.75 -7.06
CA PRO A 226 3.55 -3.56 -7.84
C PRO A 226 5.05 -3.23 -7.81
N VAL A 227 5.72 -3.42 -6.68
CA VAL A 227 7.18 -3.20 -6.56
C VAL A 227 7.94 -4.18 -7.44
N ILE A 228 7.59 -5.47 -7.37
CA ILE A 228 8.21 -6.54 -8.17
C ILE A 228 7.97 -6.31 -9.67
N VAL A 229 6.77 -5.88 -10.05
CA VAL A 229 6.44 -5.53 -11.44
C VAL A 229 7.33 -4.41 -11.95
N MET A 230 7.49 -3.33 -11.18
CA MET A 230 8.33 -2.22 -11.60
C MET A 230 9.80 -2.64 -11.75
N LEU A 231 10.31 -3.50 -10.86
CA LEU A 231 11.66 -4.06 -10.95
C LEU A 231 11.88 -4.96 -12.17
N CYS A 232 10.82 -5.63 -12.61
CA CYS A 232 10.81 -6.55 -13.76
C CYS A 232 10.33 -5.89 -15.05
N LYS A 233 10.06 -4.57 -15.03
CA LYS A 233 9.61 -3.84 -16.22
C LYS A 233 10.66 -4.00 -17.34
N VAL A 234 10.13 -4.20 -18.53
CA VAL A 234 10.91 -4.35 -19.75
C VAL A 234 10.75 -3.05 -20.54
N ASP A 235 11.86 -2.39 -20.90
CA ASP A 235 11.88 -1.19 -21.74
C ASP A 235 12.58 -1.51 -23.07
N THR A 236 12.16 -0.93 -24.20
CA THR A 236 12.68 -1.24 -25.56
C THR A 236 14.21 -1.24 -25.68
N ASP A 237 14.89 -0.45 -24.84
CA ASP A 237 16.34 -0.28 -24.87
C ASP A 237 17.08 -1.31 -23.99
N ASP A 238 16.37 -2.30 -23.46
CA ASP A 238 16.98 -3.32 -22.63
C ASP A 238 17.99 -4.15 -23.41
N LYS A 239 19.17 -4.39 -22.82
CA LYS A 239 20.20 -5.25 -23.44
C LYS A 239 19.73 -6.69 -23.62
N ASP A 240 18.63 -7.07 -22.98
CA ASP A 240 17.95 -8.34 -23.24
C ASP A 240 17.34 -8.47 -24.65
N PHE A 241 17.20 -7.34 -25.35
CA PHE A 241 16.63 -7.22 -26.69
C PHE A 241 17.63 -7.31 -27.85
N GLU A 242 18.94 -7.24 -27.59
CA GLU A 242 19.99 -7.24 -28.63
C GLU A 242 19.98 -8.48 -29.56
N ARG A 243 19.15 -9.49 -29.27
CA ARG A 243 19.07 -10.77 -29.99
C ARG A 243 17.80 -10.92 -30.84
N PHE A 244 16.86 -10.00 -30.68
CA PHE A 244 15.56 -10.01 -31.36
C PHE A 244 15.54 -8.85 -32.36
N ASP A 245 14.69 -8.96 -33.39
CA ASP A 245 14.51 -7.86 -34.32
C ASP A 245 13.87 -6.65 -33.60
N GLU A 246 14.29 -5.44 -33.94
CA GLU A 246 13.82 -4.21 -33.29
C GLU A 246 12.31 -4.01 -33.48
N GLU A 247 11.77 -4.41 -34.64
CA GLU A 247 10.33 -4.33 -34.94
C GLU A 247 9.53 -5.32 -34.09
N ASP A 248 10.00 -6.57 -33.99
CA ASP A 248 9.40 -7.60 -33.13
C ASP A 248 9.42 -7.20 -31.66
N VAL A 249 10.48 -6.54 -31.21
CA VAL A 249 10.63 -6.04 -29.85
C VAL A 249 9.67 -4.90 -29.55
N GLN A 250 9.50 -3.95 -30.48
CA GLN A 250 8.56 -2.85 -30.30
C GLN A 250 7.12 -3.35 -30.26
N ASP A 251 6.76 -4.28 -31.14
CA ASP A 251 5.43 -4.89 -31.15
C ASP A 251 5.18 -5.72 -29.89
N ALA A 252 6.16 -6.53 -29.47
CA ALA A 252 6.10 -7.27 -28.21
C ALA A 252 5.95 -6.34 -26.99
N VAL A 253 6.73 -5.25 -26.89
CA VAL A 253 6.64 -4.28 -25.77
C VAL A 253 5.30 -3.54 -25.77
N ARG A 254 4.77 -3.18 -26.94
CA ARG A 254 3.46 -2.52 -27.08
C ARG A 254 2.33 -3.42 -26.62
N GLU A 255 2.34 -4.69 -27.03
CA GLU A 255 1.35 -5.69 -26.58
C GLU A 255 1.53 -6.01 -25.09
N TYR A 256 2.78 -6.21 -24.64
CA TYR A 256 3.17 -6.47 -23.25
C TYR A 256 2.76 -5.37 -22.27
N GLY A 257 2.84 -4.09 -22.66
CA GLY A 257 2.48 -2.95 -21.83
C GLY A 257 1.01 -2.95 -21.38
N SER A 258 0.12 -3.56 -22.17
CA SER A 258 -1.32 -3.64 -21.89
C SER A 258 -1.71 -4.83 -20.99
N ILE A 259 -0.96 -5.93 -21.06
CA ILE A 259 -1.22 -7.21 -20.37
C ILE A 259 -0.83 -7.11 -18.90
N ILE A 260 0.09 -6.20 -18.58
CA ILE A 260 0.60 -6.03 -17.23
C ILE A 260 -0.46 -5.55 -16.20
N ASN A 261 -1.70 -5.32 -16.62
CA ASN A 261 -2.78 -4.86 -15.75
C ASN A 261 -3.58 -5.93 -15.01
N TYR A 262 -3.27 -7.23 -15.14
CA TYR A 262 -3.93 -8.24 -14.28
C TYR A 262 -3.06 -8.61 -13.07
N HIS A 263 -3.56 -8.23 -11.88
CA HIS A 263 -2.83 -8.20 -10.61
C HIS A 263 -2.49 -9.58 -10.03
N THR A 264 -3.35 -10.59 -10.20
CA THR A 264 -3.23 -11.86 -9.45
C THR A 264 -2.40 -12.95 -10.15
N GLN A 265 -2.42 -13.04 -11.48
CA GLN A 265 -1.79 -14.15 -12.22
C GLN A 265 -0.26 -14.10 -12.23
N LYS A 266 0.33 -12.95 -11.92
CA LYS A 266 1.75 -12.75 -12.13
C LYS A 266 2.63 -13.06 -10.92
N PHE A 267 2.09 -13.00 -9.70
CA PHE A 267 2.80 -13.51 -8.54
C PHE A 267 3.00 -15.02 -8.67
N GLU A 268 1.94 -15.73 -9.05
CA GLU A 268 1.99 -17.16 -9.38
C GLU A 268 3.04 -17.41 -10.47
N PHE A 269 3.07 -16.60 -11.53
CA PHE A 269 4.10 -16.70 -12.57
C PHE A 269 5.53 -16.50 -12.04
N VAL A 270 5.82 -15.42 -11.30
CA VAL A 270 7.17 -15.15 -10.78
C VAL A 270 7.65 -16.27 -9.85
N THR A 271 6.79 -16.69 -8.94
CA THR A 271 7.08 -17.77 -8.00
C THR A 271 7.27 -19.09 -8.74
N LYS A 272 6.42 -19.40 -9.73
CA LYS A 272 6.53 -20.60 -10.57
C LYS A 272 7.82 -20.61 -11.39
N VAL A 273 8.13 -19.53 -12.10
CA VAL A 273 9.37 -19.40 -12.90
C VAL A 273 10.61 -19.62 -12.04
N SER A 274 10.65 -19.01 -10.86
CA SER A 274 11.80 -19.13 -9.94
C SER A 274 11.92 -20.57 -9.42
N THR A 275 10.82 -21.15 -8.94
CA THR A 275 10.80 -22.53 -8.40
C THR A 275 11.13 -23.59 -9.45
N ASP A 276 10.55 -23.47 -10.65
CA ASP A 276 10.81 -24.39 -11.75
C ASP A 276 12.25 -24.24 -12.26
N PHE A 277 12.81 -23.02 -12.25
CA PHE A 277 14.22 -22.80 -12.60
C PHE A 277 15.18 -23.41 -11.57
N ASP A 278 14.90 -23.28 -10.27
CA ASP A 278 15.73 -23.89 -9.22
C ASP A 278 15.74 -25.43 -9.35
N ARG A 279 14.58 -26.04 -9.61
CA ARG A 279 14.49 -27.48 -9.92
C ARG A 279 15.29 -27.84 -11.17
N TYR A 280 15.09 -27.08 -12.27
CA TYR A 280 15.82 -27.30 -13.51
C TYR A 280 17.33 -27.15 -13.32
N LEU A 281 17.78 -26.20 -12.51
CA LEU A 281 19.19 -25.99 -12.21
C LEU A 281 19.80 -27.14 -11.40
N ALA A 282 19.05 -27.72 -10.46
CA ALA A 282 19.49 -28.88 -9.69
C ALA A 282 19.70 -30.12 -10.58
N ASP A 283 18.86 -30.27 -11.61
CA ASP A 283 18.88 -31.42 -12.52
C ASP A 283 19.87 -31.27 -13.69
N ASN A 284 20.43 -30.08 -13.91
CA ASN A 284 21.28 -29.77 -15.06
C ASN A 284 22.70 -29.36 -14.65
N SER A 285 23.69 -30.01 -15.26
CA SER A 285 25.10 -29.63 -15.13
C SER A 285 25.46 -28.47 -16.06
N GLY A 286 26.23 -27.50 -15.56
CA GLY A 286 26.74 -26.38 -16.36
C GLY A 286 26.87 -25.08 -15.57
N GLY A 287 27.33 -24.02 -16.22
CA GLY A 287 27.34 -22.69 -15.60
C GLY A 287 25.91 -22.14 -15.48
N ARG A 288 25.57 -21.50 -14.34
CA ARG A 288 24.21 -20.96 -14.06
C ARG A 288 23.65 -20.12 -15.23
N LYS A 289 24.50 -19.34 -15.91
CA LYS A 289 24.10 -18.53 -17.07
C LYS A 289 23.65 -19.37 -18.27
N GLU A 290 24.39 -20.44 -18.58
CA GLU A 290 24.08 -21.33 -19.69
C GLU A 290 22.80 -22.12 -19.41
N VAL A 291 22.69 -22.71 -18.21
CA VAL A 291 21.51 -23.45 -17.76
C VAL A 291 20.28 -22.54 -17.77
N ARG A 292 20.41 -21.28 -17.36
CA ARG A 292 19.33 -20.27 -17.43
C ARG A 292 18.86 -20.00 -18.86
N THR A 293 19.79 -19.81 -19.81
CA THR A 293 19.42 -19.59 -21.21
C THR A 293 18.66 -20.81 -21.76
N ARG A 294 19.19 -22.02 -21.50
CA ARG A 294 18.56 -23.27 -21.92
C ARG A 294 17.16 -23.46 -21.34
N TYR A 295 17.00 -23.22 -20.05
CA TYR A 295 15.70 -23.26 -19.38
C TYR A 295 14.67 -22.34 -20.03
N ILE A 296 15.04 -21.08 -20.28
CA ILE A 296 14.15 -20.10 -20.94
C ILE A 296 13.80 -20.59 -22.36
N ASP A 297 14.77 -21.10 -23.11
CA ASP A 297 14.55 -21.54 -24.47
C ASP A 297 13.66 -22.79 -24.57
N GLU A 298 13.75 -23.70 -23.61
CA GLU A 298 13.01 -24.97 -23.60
C GLU A 298 11.64 -24.87 -22.91
N ARG A 299 11.45 -23.94 -21.95
CA ARG A 299 10.31 -23.94 -21.02
C ARG A 299 9.37 -22.75 -21.12
N TRP A 300 9.62 -21.80 -22.01
CA TRP A 300 8.76 -20.61 -22.15
C TRP A 300 7.28 -20.96 -22.41
N GLY A 301 7.03 -22.02 -23.18
CA GLY A 301 5.67 -22.47 -23.54
C GLY A 301 4.82 -22.84 -22.32
N ASP A 302 5.46 -23.30 -21.25
CA ASP A 302 4.79 -23.68 -19.99
C ASP A 302 4.17 -22.47 -19.26
N TYR A 303 4.50 -21.25 -19.71
CA TYR A 303 4.08 -19.99 -19.09
C TYR A 303 3.13 -19.13 -19.93
N VAL A 304 2.75 -19.57 -21.13
CA VAL A 304 1.89 -18.78 -22.02
C VAL A 304 0.53 -18.48 -21.38
N ASP A 305 -0.11 -19.48 -20.79
CA ASP A 305 -1.45 -19.36 -20.23
C ASP A 305 -1.47 -18.49 -18.96
N ILE A 306 -0.51 -18.72 -18.05
CA ILE A 306 -0.38 -17.96 -16.80
C ILE A 306 -0.02 -16.48 -17.04
N LEU A 307 0.62 -16.18 -18.18
CA LEU A 307 0.90 -14.81 -18.62
C LEU A 307 -0.26 -14.20 -19.42
N GLY A 308 -1.34 -14.95 -19.68
CA GLY A 308 -2.46 -14.49 -20.50
C GLY A 308 -2.10 -14.25 -21.97
N LEU A 309 -1.01 -14.86 -22.46
CA LEU A 309 -0.51 -14.67 -23.84
C LEU A 309 -1.28 -15.50 -24.87
N GLY A 310 -2.20 -16.38 -24.44
CA GLY A 310 -2.95 -17.27 -25.32
C GLY A 310 -3.80 -16.55 -26.37
N GLU A 311 -4.28 -15.34 -26.04
CA GLU A 311 -5.14 -14.53 -26.93
C GLU A 311 -4.35 -13.47 -27.73
N ILE A 312 -3.02 -13.41 -27.58
CA ILE A 312 -2.22 -12.24 -27.99
C ILE A 312 -1.14 -12.64 -28.98
N GLY A 313 -1.00 -11.85 -30.05
CA GLY A 313 0.01 -12.04 -31.09
C GLY A 313 -0.02 -13.41 -31.78
N ASP A 314 0.94 -13.61 -32.67
CA ASP A 314 1.25 -14.93 -33.24
C ASP A 314 2.19 -15.73 -32.31
N GLY A 315 2.52 -16.96 -32.72
CA GLY A 315 3.37 -17.84 -31.90
C GLY A 315 4.77 -17.28 -31.63
N GLU A 316 5.31 -16.49 -32.55
CA GLU A 316 6.64 -15.90 -32.44
C GLU A 316 6.63 -14.74 -31.45
N THR A 317 5.62 -13.87 -31.52
CA THR A 317 5.41 -12.77 -30.57
C THR A 317 5.24 -13.30 -29.14
N ARG A 318 4.47 -14.37 -28.96
CA ARG A 318 4.29 -15.03 -27.64
C ARG A 318 5.60 -15.58 -27.09
N GLU A 319 6.39 -16.24 -27.94
CA GLU A 319 7.70 -16.77 -27.55
C GLU A 319 8.62 -15.64 -27.07
N ILE A 320 8.73 -14.57 -27.85
CA ILE A 320 9.56 -13.41 -27.54
C ILE A 320 9.14 -12.83 -26.19
N VAL A 321 7.85 -12.51 -26.03
CA VAL A 321 7.30 -11.92 -24.80
C VAL A 321 7.56 -12.84 -23.60
N ALA A 322 7.19 -14.12 -23.66
CA ALA A 322 7.39 -15.05 -22.54
C ALA A 322 8.87 -15.16 -22.13
N LYS A 323 9.78 -15.32 -23.10
CA LYS A 323 11.21 -15.45 -22.84
C LYS A 323 11.80 -14.18 -22.21
N LEU A 324 11.35 -12.99 -22.63
CA LEU A 324 11.80 -11.73 -22.06
C LEU A 324 11.40 -11.59 -20.59
N ILE A 325 10.14 -11.90 -20.27
CA ILE A 325 9.61 -11.83 -18.91
C ILE A 325 10.36 -12.81 -18.01
N MET A 326 10.49 -14.07 -18.43
CA MET A 326 11.25 -15.08 -17.68
C MET A 326 12.69 -14.63 -17.44
N ARG A 327 13.35 -14.07 -18.47
CA ARG A 327 14.73 -13.59 -18.35
C ARG A 327 14.85 -12.48 -17.32
N LYS A 328 13.90 -11.55 -17.28
CA LYS A 328 13.87 -10.46 -16.29
C LYS A 328 13.68 -10.98 -14.88
N VAL A 329 12.70 -11.83 -14.66
CA VAL A 329 12.45 -12.47 -13.36
C VAL A 329 13.71 -13.17 -12.85
N LEU A 330 14.31 -14.04 -13.68
CA LEU A 330 15.51 -14.80 -13.29
C LEU A 330 16.78 -13.95 -13.15
N ARG A 331 16.81 -12.73 -13.71
CA ARG A 331 17.91 -11.77 -13.49
C ARG A 331 17.72 -10.96 -12.20
N ARG A 332 16.47 -10.70 -11.82
CA ARG A 332 16.11 -9.95 -10.63
C ARG A 332 15.77 -10.86 -9.44
N GLU A 333 15.89 -12.17 -9.57
CA GLU A 333 15.61 -13.17 -8.54
C GLU A 333 16.19 -12.82 -7.16
N ASP A 334 17.48 -12.45 -7.09
CA ASP A 334 18.10 -12.01 -5.82
C ASP A 334 17.45 -10.74 -5.25
N VAL A 335 17.00 -9.82 -6.12
CA VAL A 335 16.30 -8.59 -5.73
C VAL A 335 14.88 -8.91 -5.26
N ILE A 336 14.15 -9.75 -5.99
CA ILE A 336 12.80 -10.21 -5.65
C ILE A 336 12.82 -10.92 -4.29
N LYS A 337 13.80 -11.80 -4.08
CA LYS A 337 14.00 -12.48 -2.80
C LYS A 337 14.26 -11.48 -1.68
N ARG A 338 15.14 -10.49 -1.88
CA ARG A 338 15.34 -9.42 -0.89
C ARG A 338 14.07 -8.64 -0.57
N VAL A 339 13.23 -8.36 -1.58
CA VAL A 339 11.93 -7.71 -1.37
C VAL A 339 11.02 -8.59 -0.51
N LYS A 340 10.88 -9.88 -0.85
CA LYS A 340 10.09 -10.84 -0.08
C LYS A 340 10.59 -10.95 1.36
N ASP A 341 11.89 -11.17 1.54
CA ASP A 341 12.52 -11.30 2.86
C ASP A 341 12.36 -10.00 3.68
N GLY A 342 12.54 -8.83 3.06
CA GLY A 342 12.48 -7.53 3.72
C GLY A 342 11.09 -7.09 4.15
N VAL A 343 10.03 -7.78 3.70
CA VAL A 343 8.65 -7.56 4.15
C VAL A 343 8.06 -8.77 4.87
N ASN A 344 8.89 -9.78 5.18
CA ASN A 344 8.48 -11.07 5.74
C ASN A 344 7.35 -11.73 4.91
N LEU A 345 7.47 -11.68 3.59
CA LEU A 345 6.62 -12.45 2.70
C LEU A 345 7.26 -13.82 2.48
N GLY A 346 6.50 -14.89 2.72
CA GLY A 346 6.95 -16.26 2.51
C GLY A 346 7.49 -16.48 1.08
N ASN A 347 8.33 -17.51 0.92
CA ASN A 347 8.89 -17.85 -0.39
C ASN A 347 7.83 -18.41 -1.35
#